data_AF-A0A645AMB5-F1
#
_entry.id   AF-A0A645AMB5-F1
#
_cell.length_a   1.000
_cell.length_b   1.000
_cell.length_c   1.000
_cell.angle_alpha   90.00
_cell.angle_beta   90.00
_cell.angle_gamma   90.00
#
_symmetry.space_group_name_H-M   'P 1'
#
loop_
_entity.id
_entity.type
_entity.pdbx_description
1 polymer ?
#
loop_
_entity_poly.entity_id
_entity_poly.type
_entity_poly.pdbx_seq_one_letter_code
_entity_poly.pdbx_strand_id
1 'polypeptide(L)'
;MNNHKLDLHDQRIGVVIPAYKVEKHIAGVITTIPQWVKKIIVVNDCSPDATSEIVRSITDPRIYLIEHPVNQGVGGAMLSGFQYALQQELDILVKMDGDGQMDPNYLPQLIAPILEGS
;
A
#
# COMPACT_ATOMS: atom_id res chain seq x y z
N MET A 1 -27.71 -19.36 3.26
CA MET A 1 -26.31 -18.88 3.36
C MET A 1 -26.18 -17.75 2.35
N ASN A 2 -26.28 -16.51 2.81
CA ASN A 2 -26.33 -15.36 1.92
C ASN A 2 -24.98 -15.20 1.24
N ASN A 3 -24.98 -15.42 -0.07
CA ASN A 3 -23.83 -15.21 -0.93
C ASN A 3 -23.72 -13.69 -1.20
N HIS A 4 -23.43 -12.90 -0.17
CA HIS A 4 -23.04 -11.51 -0.37
C HIS A 4 -21.67 -11.53 -1.02
N LYS A 5 -21.63 -11.30 -2.34
CA LYS A 5 -20.39 -10.92 -3.01
C LYS A 5 -19.85 -9.71 -2.24
N LEU A 6 -18.68 -9.86 -1.64
CA LEU A 6 -17.97 -8.79 -0.96
C LEU A 6 -17.72 -7.69 -1.99
N ASP A 7 -18.47 -6.59 -1.91
CA ASP A 7 -18.27 -5.47 -2.81
C ASP A 7 -17.14 -4.61 -2.28
N LEU A 8 -15.94 -4.84 -2.84
CA LEU A 8 -14.73 -4.10 -2.49
C LEU A 8 -14.69 -2.70 -3.12
N HIS A 9 -15.58 -2.37 -4.07
CA HIS A 9 -15.54 -1.09 -4.80
C HIS A 9 -16.08 0.08 -3.99
N ASP A 10 -17.05 -0.15 -3.09
CA ASP A 10 -17.59 0.89 -2.21
C ASP A 10 -16.68 1.20 -1.02
N GLN A 11 -15.63 0.41 -0.81
CA GLN A 11 -14.73 0.53 0.33
C GLN A 11 -13.50 1.37 -0.02
N ARG A 12 -13.17 2.35 0.81
CA ARG A 12 -12.00 3.22 0.59
C ARG A 12 -10.74 2.52 1.08
N ILE A 13 -10.34 1.46 0.37
CA ILE A 13 -9.20 0.61 0.76
C ILE A 13 -7.90 1.20 0.22
N GLY A 14 -6.91 1.32 1.10
CA GLY A 14 -5.53 1.65 0.77
C GLY A 14 -4.57 0.49 0.97
N VAL A 15 -3.44 0.56 0.28
CA VAL A 15 -2.25 -0.23 0.58
C VAL A 15 -1.12 0.72 0.96
N VAL A 16 -0.44 0.46 2.08
CA VAL A 16 0.79 1.16 2.47
C VAL A 16 2.00 0.24 2.26
N ILE A 17 3.02 0.77 1.59
CA ILE A 17 4.26 0.08 1.27
C ILE A 17 5.44 0.85 1.89
N PRO A 18 5.91 0.48 3.10
CA PRO A 18 7.19 0.97 3.59
C PRO A 18 8.32 0.45 2.69
N ALA A 19 9.18 1.35 2.25
CA ALA A 19 10.21 1.06 1.27
C ALA A 19 11.58 1.52 1.77
N TYR A 20 12.51 0.57 1.91
CA TYR A 20 13.93 0.84 2.15
C TYR A 20 14.79 -0.17 1.42
N LYS A 21 15.58 0.28 0.44
CA LYS A 21 16.46 -0.56 -0.39
C LYS A 21 15.72 -1.65 -1.20
N VAL A 22 14.64 -1.27 -1.88
CA VAL A 22 13.73 -2.21 -2.58
C VAL A 22 13.64 -1.93 -4.08
N GLU A 23 14.64 -1.25 -4.66
CA GLU A 23 14.65 -0.85 -6.08
C GLU A 23 14.34 -2.01 -7.05
N LYS A 24 14.78 -3.23 -6.72
CA LYS A 24 14.60 -4.41 -7.57
C LYS A 24 13.17 -4.96 -7.60
N HIS A 25 12.35 -4.62 -6.61
CA HIS A 25 11.06 -5.27 -6.37
C HIS A 25 9.89 -4.28 -6.39
N ILE A 26 10.12 -3.03 -6.01
CA ILE A 26 9.05 -2.05 -5.76
C ILE A 26 8.11 -1.84 -6.96
N ALA A 27 8.64 -1.82 -8.18
CA ALA A 27 7.80 -1.73 -9.39
C ALA A 27 6.88 -2.94 -9.53
N GLY A 28 7.41 -4.15 -9.31
CA GLY A 28 6.65 -5.38 -9.30
C GLY A 28 5.53 -5.34 -8.26
N VAL A 29 5.86 -5.00 -7.01
CA VAL A 29 4.89 -4.89 -5.91
C VAL A 29 3.76 -3.91 -6.25
N ILE A 30 4.08 -2.73 -6.79
CA ILE A 30 3.07 -1.72 -7.14
C ILE A 30 2.17 -2.22 -8.28
N THR A 31 2.75 -2.84 -9.32
CA THR A 31 1.98 -3.30 -10.49
C THR A 31 1.05 -4.47 -10.18
N THR A 32 1.32 -5.24 -9.13
CA THR A 32 0.46 -6.35 -8.71
C THR A 32 -0.70 -5.90 -7.82
N ILE A 33 -0.72 -4.64 -7.35
CA ILE A 33 -1.82 -4.13 -6.52
C ILE A 33 -3.13 -4.09 -7.32
N PRO A 34 -4.19 -4.79 -6.87
CA PRO A 34 -5.45 -4.90 -7.60
C PRO A 34 -6.12 -3.55 -7.87
N GLN A 35 -6.82 -3.43 -9.01
CA GLN A 35 -7.43 -2.17 -9.47
C GLN A 35 -8.50 -1.60 -8.52
N TRP A 36 -9.14 -2.44 -7.69
CA TRP A 36 -10.12 -2.00 -6.70
C TRP A 36 -9.49 -1.29 -5.49
N VAL A 37 -8.16 -1.37 -5.29
CA VAL A 37 -7.45 -0.57 -4.28
C VAL A 37 -7.47 0.89 -4.71
N LYS A 38 -7.94 1.77 -3.81
CA LYS A 38 -8.14 3.19 -4.11
C LYS A 38 -6.83 4.00 -4.07
N LYS A 39 -5.92 3.65 -3.16
CA LYS A 39 -4.63 4.34 -2.97
C LYS A 39 -3.50 3.37 -2.69
N ILE A 40 -2.35 3.63 -3.29
CA ILE A 40 -1.08 2.95 -3.07
C ILE A 40 -0.12 3.97 -2.46
N ILE A 41 0.10 3.87 -1.17
CA ILE A 41 0.90 4.82 -0.40
C ILE A 41 2.28 4.23 -0.22
N VAL A 42 3.24 4.67 -1.02
CA VAL A 42 4.63 4.25 -0.90
C VAL A 42 5.34 5.21 0.03
N VAL A 43 5.98 4.69 1.08
CA VAL A 43 6.75 5.50 2.01
C VAL A 43 8.22 5.14 1.86
N ASN A 44 8.94 5.92 1.05
CA ASN A 44 10.39 5.75 0.92
C ASN A 44 11.09 6.31 2.17
N ASP A 45 11.62 5.40 2.98
CA ASP A 45 12.24 5.71 4.27
C ASP A 45 13.73 6.05 4.10
N CYS A 46 14.00 7.07 3.29
CA CYS A 46 15.36 7.54 2.95
C CYS A 46 16.23 6.45 2.30
N SER A 47 15.68 5.70 1.33
CA SER A 47 16.49 4.73 0.58
C SER A 47 17.67 5.39 -0.14
N PRO A 48 18.87 4.79 -0.12
CA PRO A 48 20.05 5.31 -0.84
C PRO A 48 20.12 4.83 -2.31
N ASP A 49 19.12 4.09 -2.77
CA ASP A 49 19.07 3.43 -4.07
C ASP A 49 17.95 4.02 -4.95
N ALA A 50 17.70 3.46 -6.13
CA ALA A 50 16.78 4.03 -7.11
C ALA A 50 15.27 3.88 -6.76
N THR A 51 14.94 3.49 -5.51
CA THR A 51 13.56 3.21 -5.10
C THR A 51 12.61 4.39 -5.39
N SER A 52 13.00 5.63 -5.06
CA SER A 52 12.17 6.82 -5.32
C SER A 52 11.97 7.07 -6.82
N GLU A 53 13.04 7.00 -7.59
CA GLU A 53 13.04 7.22 -9.04
C GLU A 53 12.14 6.21 -9.74
N ILE A 54 12.22 4.94 -9.34
CA ILE A 54 11.39 3.88 -9.89
C ILE A 54 9.93 4.14 -9.59
N VAL A 55 9.57 4.47 -8.34
CA VAL A 55 8.18 4.77 -7.97
C VAL A 55 7.65 5.97 -8.78
N ARG A 56 8.45 7.04 -8.94
CA ARG A 56 8.08 8.23 -9.73
C ARG A 56 7.92 7.94 -11.22
N SER A 57 8.58 6.91 -11.75
CA SER A 57 8.47 6.52 -13.16
C SER A 57 7.17 5.78 -13.50
N ILE A 58 6.48 5.23 -12.49
CA ILE A 58 5.25 4.45 -12.69
C ILE A 58 4.08 5.41 -12.87
N THR A 59 3.39 5.30 -14.01
CA THR A 59 2.18 6.08 -14.28
C THR A 59 0.96 5.32 -13.76
N ASP A 60 0.62 5.53 -12.49
CA ASP A 60 -0.62 5.02 -11.89
C ASP A 60 -1.19 6.10 -10.94
N PRO A 61 -2.42 6.60 -11.19
CA PRO A 61 -3.02 7.70 -10.42
C PRO A 61 -3.33 7.34 -8.95
N ARG A 62 -3.25 6.05 -8.59
CA ARG A 62 -3.44 5.58 -7.22
C ARG A 62 -2.20 5.78 -6.35
N ILE A 63 -1.02 5.94 -6.96
CA ILE A 63 0.25 6.06 -6.25
C ILE A 63 0.38 7.43 -5.58
N TYR A 64 0.80 7.41 -4.33
CA TYR A 64 1.30 8.57 -3.61
C TYR A 64 2.62 8.21 -2.94
N LEU A 65 3.68 8.97 -3.24
CA LEU A 65 5.01 8.76 -2.69
C LEU A 65 5.27 9.76 -1.55
N ILE A 66 5.52 9.23 -0.36
CA ILE A 66 6.03 9.96 0.79
C ILE A 66 7.53 9.71 0.88
N GLU A 67 8.31 10.77 1.05
CA GLU A 67 9.77 10.68 1.20
C GLU A 67 10.18 11.15 2.59
N HIS A 68 10.86 10.28 3.32
CA HIS A 68 11.48 10.67 4.58
C HIS A 68 12.87 11.26 4.35
N PRO A 69 13.19 12.40 5.00
CA PRO A 69 14.53 13.00 4.90
C PRO A 69 15.59 12.21 5.69
N VAL A 70 15.16 11.36 6.63
CA VAL A 70 16.02 10.48 7.43
C VAL A 70 15.31 9.14 7.59
N ASN A 71 16.06 8.04 7.71
CA ASN A 71 15.46 6.72 7.96
C ASN A 71 14.83 6.68 9.36
N GLN A 72 13.52 6.44 9.43
CA GLN A 72 12.73 6.35 10.66
C GLN A 72 12.35 4.90 11.01
N GLY A 73 12.81 3.94 10.22
CA GLY A 73 12.45 2.53 10.29
C GLY A 73 11.01 2.27 9.84
N VAL A 74 10.66 0.99 9.75
CA VAL A 74 9.33 0.54 9.30
C VAL A 74 8.19 1.15 10.13
N GLY A 75 8.38 1.32 11.44
CA GLY A 75 7.38 1.92 12.32
C GLY A 75 7.09 3.38 11.96
N GLY A 76 8.14 4.18 11.73
CA GLY A 76 7.98 5.58 11.29
C GLY A 76 7.33 5.67 9.92
N ALA A 77 7.76 4.82 8.97
CA ALA A 77 7.16 4.74 7.65
C ALA A 77 5.66 4.42 7.70
N MET A 78 5.27 3.47 8.55
CA MET A 78 3.86 3.12 8.76
C MET A 78 3.05 4.27 9.35
N LEU A 79 3.59 5.01 10.33
CA LEU A 79 2.91 6.18 10.90
C LEU A 79 2.63 7.25 9.85
N SER A 80 3.59 7.55 8.98
CA SER A 80 3.39 8.51 7.89
C SER A 80 2.38 8.02 6.86
N GLY A 81 2.40 6.73 6.54
CA GLY A 81 1.38 6.11 5.70
C GLY A 81 -0.03 6.20 6.32
N PHE A 82 -0.16 5.98 7.63
CA PHE A 82 -1.42 6.10 8.37
C PHE A 82 -1.95 7.53 8.36
N GLN A 83 -1.08 8.52 8.61
CA GLN A 83 -1.46 9.93 8.58
C GLN A 83 -2.02 10.33 7.22
N TYR A 84 -1.37 9.92 6.13
CA TYR A 84 -1.87 10.18 4.79
C TYR A 84 -3.17 9.42 4.49
N ALA A 85 -3.27 8.15 4.89
CA ALA A 85 -4.49 7.36 4.72
C ALA A 85 -5.71 8.01 5.39
N LEU A 86 -5.53 8.55 6.61
CA LEU A 86 -6.56 9.31 7.32
C LEU A 86 -6.97 10.57 6.57
N GLN A 87 -6.02 11.31 5.99
CA GLN A 87 -6.31 12.49 5.16
C GLN A 87 -7.05 12.16 3.87
N GLN A 88 -6.87 10.95 3.35
CA GLN A 88 -7.60 10.43 2.18
C GLN A 88 -8.91 9.74 2.55
N GLU A 89 -9.30 9.77 3.83
CA GLU A 89 -10.49 9.13 4.38
C GLU A 89 -10.57 7.64 4.01
N LEU A 90 -9.45 6.92 4.09
CA LEU A 90 -9.45 5.48 3.84
C LEU A 90 -10.03 4.74 5.05
N ASP A 91 -10.92 3.78 4.79
CA ASP A 91 -11.61 3.00 5.84
C ASP A 91 -10.77 1.80 6.28
N ILE A 92 -10.01 1.23 5.33
CA ILE A 92 -9.18 0.05 5.55
C ILE A 92 -7.82 0.31 4.92
N LEU A 93 -6.77 -0.02 5.67
CA LEU A 93 -5.41 0.10 5.19
C LEU A 93 -4.69 -1.23 5.38
N VAL A 94 -4.12 -1.75 4.30
CA VAL A 94 -3.34 -2.98 4.33
C VAL A 94 -1.86 -2.64 4.19
N LYS A 95 -1.02 -3.23 5.05
CA LYS A 95 0.43 -3.19 4.89
C LYS A 95 0.87 -4.22 3.86
N MET A 96 1.69 -3.80 2.89
CA MET A 96 2.44 -4.68 2.00
C MET A 96 3.92 -4.30 2.04
N ASP A 97 4.81 -5.28 1.98
CA ASP A 97 6.26 -5.06 2.04
C ASP A 97 6.79 -4.84 0.61
N GLY A 98 7.80 -3.98 0.50
CA GLY A 98 8.39 -3.63 -0.79
C GLY A 98 9.26 -4.73 -1.41
N ASP A 99 9.47 -5.88 -0.74
CA ASP A 99 10.39 -6.94 -1.18
C ASP A 99 9.78 -7.98 -2.14
N GLY A 100 8.47 -7.89 -2.41
CA GLY A 100 7.78 -8.78 -3.34
C GLY A 100 7.41 -10.15 -2.79
N GLN A 101 7.54 -10.41 -1.49
CA GLN A 101 7.23 -11.71 -0.91
C GLN A 101 5.74 -11.94 -0.62
N MET A 102 4.93 -10.87 -0.61
CA MET A 102 3.49 -10.95 -0.38
C MET A 102 2.71 -10.98 -1.69
N ASP A 103 1.76 -11.91 -1.80
CA ASP A 103 0.84 -12.01 -2.92
C ASP A 103 -0.43 -11.16 -2.66
N PRO A 104 -0.70 -10.11 -3.46
CA PRO A 104 -1.90 -9.28 -3.32
C PRO A 104 -3.23 -10.03 -3.52
N ASN A 105 -3.21 -11.24 -4.10
CA ASN A 105 -4.41 -12.07 -4.23
C ASN A 105 -5.00 -12.51 -2.89
N TYR A 106 -4.23 -12.43 -1.80
CA TYR A 106 -4.73 -12.66 -0.45
C TYR A 106 -5.46 -11.45 0.16
N LEU A 107 -5.33 -10.25 -0.42
CA LEU A 107 -5.97 -9.04 0.13
C LEU A 107 -7.48 -9.19 0.36
N PRO A 108 -8.29 -9.75 -0.58
CA PRO A 108 -9.72 -9.93 -0.35
C PRO A 108 -10.02 -10.80 0.88
N GLN A 109 -9.25 -11.86 1.10
CA GLN A 109 -9.43 -12.76 2.24
C GLN A 109 -9.02 -12.09 3.55
N LEU A 110 -7.99 -11.25 3.53
CA LEU A 110 -7.53 -10.49 4.69
C LEU A 110 -8.55 -9.40 5.09
N ILE A 111 -9.19 -8.78 4.10
CA ILE A 111 -10.13 -7.67 4.29
C ILE A 111 -11.54 -8.17 4.68
N ALA A 112 -11.95 -9.36 4.22
CA ALA A 112 -13.30 -9.88 4.43
C ALA A 112 -13.75 -9.86 5.91
N PRO A 113 -12.97 -10.33 6.90
CA PRO A 113 -13.40 -10.30 8.31
C PRO A 113 -13.65 -8.88 8.84
N ILE A 114 -12.89 -7.89 8.36
CA ILE A 114 -13.04 -6.48 8.76
C ILE A 114 -14.38 -5.93 8.23
N LEU A 115 -14.73 -6.27 6.99
CA LEU A 115 -15.99 -5.85 6.37
C LEU A 115 -17.21 -6.55 6.96
N GLU A 116 -17.03 -7.79 7.43
CA GLU A 116 -18.09 -8.58 8.07
C GLU A 116 -18.30 -8.21 9.55
N GLY A 117 -17.42 -7.39 10.14
CA GLY A 117 -17.54 -6.92 11.53
C GLY A 117 -17.29 -8.02 12.57
N SER A 118 -16.41 -8.97 12.25
CA SER A 118 -16.13 -10.18 13.05
C SER A 118 -15.12 -9.97 14.18
#